data_AF-A0A291IFS9-F1
#
_entry.id   AF-A0A291IFS9-F1
#
_cell.length_a   1.000
_cell.length_b   1.000
_cell.length_c   1.000
_cell.angle_alpha   90.00
_cell.angle_beta   90.00
_cell.angle_gamma   90.00
#
_symmetry.space_group_name_H-M   'P 1'
#
loop_
_entity.id
_entity.type
_entity.pdbx_description
1 polymer ?
#
loop_
_entity_poly.entity_id
_entity_poly.type
_entity_poly.pdbx_seq_one_letter_code
_entity_poly.pdbx_strand_id
1 'polypeptide(L)'
;MKTKSKLDGLPSPIKAELIAKILAASATYEELAAWLYEAHGQRHSKSAVGRFAQAVKSLHGGLVDLGMSPTVLANHAGRLEKLGALLVQRAFLDRRISALQKVIFDDV
;
A
#
# COMPACT_ATOMS: atom_id res chain seq x y z
N MET A 1 -7.05 3.86 15.85
CA MET A 1 -5.65 4.29 15.65
C MET A 1 -4.91 3.17 14.92
N LYS A 2 -4.63 3.28 13.62
CA LYS A 2 -3.73 2.32 12.95
C LYS A 2 -2.34 2.58 13.53
N THR A 3 -1.83 1.66 14.35
CA THR A 3 -0.45 1.70 14.81
C THR A 3 0.43 1.68 13.56
N LYS A 4 1.13 2.80 13.29
CA LYS A 4 2.15 2.83 12.23
C LYS A 4 3.07 1.65 12.46
N SER A 5 3.16 0.76 11.49
CA SER A 5 4.08 -0.36 11.58
C SER A 5 5.49 0.22 11.64
N LYS A 6 6.39 -0.33 12.46
CA LYS A 6 7.82 0.06 12.40
C LYS A 6 8.39 -0.14 10.97
N LEU A 7 7.76 -1.02 10.19
CA LEU A 7 8.09 -1.26 8.78
C LEU A 7 7.71 -0.07 7.85
N ASP A 8 6.79 0.81 8.28
CA ASP A 8 6.46 2.01 7.51
C ASP A 8 7.61 3.04 7.52
N GLY A 9 8.47 2.97 8.53
CA GLY A 9 9.65 3.82 8.71
C GLY A 9 10.94 3.22 8.16
N LEU A 10 10.89 2.10 7.43
CA LEU A 10 12.07 1.56 6.76
C LEU A 10 12.61 2.55 5.73
N PRO A 11 13.94 2.62 5.53
CA PRO A 11 14.53 3.36 4.42
C PRO A 11 13.87 2.97 3.09
N SER A 12 13.60 3.98 2.24
CA SER A 12 12.86 3.78 0.99
C SER A 12 13.38 2.62 0.11
N PRO A 13 14.70 2.42 -0.07
CA PRO A 13 15.20 1.28 -0.87
C PRO A 13 14.83 -0.08 -0.28
N ILE A 14 14.98 -0.24 1.04
CA ILE A 14 14.66 -1.49 1.76
C ILE A 14 13.15 -1.73 1.73
N LYS A 15 12.35 -0.67 1.94
CA LYS A 15 10.89 -0.76 1.88
C LYS A 15 10.41 -1.18 0.48
N ALA A 16 11.00 -0.63 -0.58
CA ALA A 16 10.67 -1.00 -1.95
C ALA A 16 10.99 -2.49 -2.19
N GLU A 17 12.18 -2.96 -1.81
CA GLU A 17 12.54 -4.37 -2.00
C GLU A 17 11.62 -5.31 -1.21
N LEU A 18 11.27 -4.96 0.04
CA LEU A 18 10.32 -5.71 0.85
C LEU A 18 8.94 -5.80 0.16
N ILE A 19 8.43 -4.67 -0.37
CA ILE A 19 7.16 -4.64 -1.12
C ILE A 19 7.22 -5.54 -2.34
N ALA A 20 8.33 -5.51 -3.10
CA ALA A 20 8.51 -6.36 -4.28
C ALA A 20 8.46 -7.85 -3.92
N LYS A 21 9.19 -8.28 -2.88
CA LYS A 21 9.17 -9.69 -2.42
C LYS A 21 7.78 -10.12 -1.93
N ILE A 22 7.04 -9.23 -1.25
CA ILE A 22 5.67 -9.49 -0.80
C ILE A 22 4.71 -9.69 -1.98
N LEU A 23 4.79 -8.82 -2.98
CA LEU A 23 3.91 -8.85 -4.16
C LEU A 23 4.25 -10.00 -5.11
N ALA A 24 5.52 -10.41 -5.18
CA ALA A 24 5.94 -11.60 -5.90
C ALA A 24 5.49 -12.92 -5.25
N ALA A 25 5.00 -12.87 -4.00
CA ALA A 25 4.57 -14.03 -3.21
C ALA A 25 5.60 -15.17 -3.14
N SER A 26 6.89 -14.84 -3.25
CA SER A 26 7.98 -15.82 -3.37
C SER A 26 8.58 -16.25 -2.04
N ALA A 27 8.18 -15.64 -0.93
CA ALA A 27 8.75 -15.88 0.40
C ALA A 27 7.67 -15.84 1.49
N THR A 28 7.87 -16.67 2.51
CA THR A 28 7.09 -16.67 3.75
C THR A 28 7.39 -15.44 4.62
N TYR A 29 6.52 -15.16 5.58
CA TYR A 29 6.73 -14.03 6.49
C TYR A 29 7.91 -14.24 7.45
N GLU A 30 8.23 -15.49 7.79
CA GLU A 30 9.47 -15.82 8.50
C GLU A 30 10.70 -15.49 7.68
N GLU A 31 10.75 -15.91 6.41
CA GLU A 31 11.89 -15.65 5.52
C GLU A 31 12.09 -14.16 5.27
N LEU A 32 11.01 -13.40 5.10
CA LEU A 32 11.09 -11.94 4.96
C LEU A 32 11.60 -11.25 6.24
N ALA A 33 11.22 -11.76 7.41
CA ALA A 33 11.72 -11.24 8.68
C ALA A 33 13.21 -11.56 8.88
N ALA A 34 13.64 -12.77 8.50
CA ALA A 34 15.04 -13.18 8.51
C ALA A 34 15.86 -12.31 7.53
N TRP A 35 15.38 -12.14 6.29
CA TRP A 35 16.02 -11.31 5.28
C TRP A 35 16.20 -9.85 5.75
N LEU A 36 15.18 -9.25 6.37
CA LEU A 36 15.29 -7.89 6.93
C LEU A 36 16.41 -7.77 7.97
N TYR A 37 16.62 -8.82 8.76
CA TYR A 37 17.68 -8.85 9.76
C TYR A 37 19.05 -9.12 9.14
N GLU A 38 19.16 -10.13 8.28
CA GLU A 38 20.43 -10.58 7.70
C GLU A 38 21.00 -9.58 6.70
N ALA A 39 20.17 -9.05 5.79
CA ALA A 39 20.62 -8.13 4.76
C ALA A 39 20.73 -6.67 5.24
N HIS A 40 19.94 -6.28 6.25
CA HIS A 40 19.78 -4.87 6.63
C HIS A 40 19.86 -4.58 8.14
N GLY A 41 20.03 -5.60 8.99
CA GLY A 41 20.08 -5.43 10.44
C GLY A 41 18.74 -5.04 11.08
N GLN A 42 17.63 -5.07 10.34
CA GLN A 42 16.32 -4.60 10.80
C GLN A 42 15.52 -5.73 11.45
N ARG A 43 15.48 -5.77 12.78
CA ARG A 43 14.73 -6.78 13.53
C ARG A 43 13.23 -6.49 13.53
N HIS A 44 12.46 -7.37 12.89
CA HIS A 44 11.00 -7.34 12.91
C HIS A 44 10.45 -8.75 13.18
N SER A 45 9.30 -8.83 13.86
CA SER A 45 8.62 -10.10 14.06
C SER A 45 7.86 -10.52 12.79
N LYS A 46 7.68 -11.84 12.60
CA LYS A 46 6.80 -12.41 11.56
C LYS A 46 5.44 -11.70 11.52
N SER A 47 4.84 -11.46 12.68
CA SER A 47 3.52 -10.83 12.80
C SER A 47 3.52 -9.36 12.33
N ALA A 48 4.63 -8.64 12.52
CA ALA A 48 4.78 -7.29 11.99
C ALA A 48 4.88 -7.31 10.45
N VAL A 49 5.69 -8.22 9.91
CA VAL A 49 5.83 -8.42 8.47
C VAL A 49 4.50 -8.85 7.84
N GLY A 50 3.78 -9.78 8.46
CA GLY A 50 2.48 -10.24 7.97
C GLY A 50 1.44 -9.12 7.90
N ARG A 51 1.34 -8.26 8.92
CA ARG A 51 0.44 -7.09 8.89
C ARG A 51 0.82 -6.11 7.79
N PHE A 52 2.11 -5.86 7.61
CA PHE A 52 2.59 -4.98 6.53
C PHE A 52 2.28 -5.59 5.16
N ALA A 53 2.54 -6.89 4.97
CA ALA A 53 2.25 -7.61 3.74
C ALA A 53 0.76 -7.59 3.39
N GLN A 54 -0.13 -7.74 4.37
CA GLN A 54 -1.56 -7.64 4.15
C GLN A 54 -1.98 -6.24 3.70
N ALA A 55 -1.40 -5.18 4.28
CA ALA A 55 -1.66 -3.81 3.85
C ALA A 55 -1.17 -3.56 2.41
N VAL A 56 0.04 -4.02 2.07
CA VAL A 56 0.60 -3.93 0.72
C VAL A 56 -0.26 -4.67 -0.30
N LYS A 57 -0.66 -5.91 -0.01
CA LYS A 57 -1.53 -6.71 -0.89
C LYS A 57 -2.91 -6.06 -1.06
N SER A 58 -3.47 -5.50 -0.01
CA SER A 58 -4.75 -4.77 -0.11
C SER A 58 -4.66 -3.52 -0.98
N LEU A 59 -3.50 -2.85 -1.02
CA LEU A 59 -3.32 -1.60 -1.79
C LEU A 59 -2.88 -1.85 -3.24
N HIS A 60 -2.10 -2.90 -3.47
CA HIS A 60 -1.39 -3.11 -4.74
C HIS A 60 -1.65 -4.47 -5.38
N GLY A 61 -2.27 -5.43 -4.67
CA GLY A 61 -2.51 -6.79 -5.18
C GLY A 61 -3.35 -6.79 -6.46
N GLY A 62 -4.45 -6.02 -6.48
CA GLY A 62 -5.26 -5.90 -7.70
C GLY A 62 -4.51 -5.32 -8.90
N LEU A 63 -3.44 -4.55 -8.70
CA LEU A 63 -2.61 -4.06 -9.81
C LEU A 63 -1.70 -5.17 -10.36
N VAL A 64 -1.25 -6.09 -9.49
CA VAL A 64 -0.52 -7.30 -9.92
C VAL A 64 -1.45 -8.21 -10.71
N ASP A 65 -2.69 -8.39 -10.27
CA ASP A 65 -3.70 -9.19 -10.97
C ASP A 65 -4.03 -8.62 -12.37
N LEU A 66 -3.88 -7.30 -12.56
CA LEU A 66 -3.99 -6.61 -13.84
C LEU A 66 -2.70 -6.68 -14.69
N GLY A 67 -1.71 -7.45 -14.27
CA GLY A 67 -0.47 -7.70 -15.01
C GLY A 67 0.66 -6.70 -14.73
N MET A 68 0.54 -5.81 -13.73
CA MET A 68 1.64 -4.91 -13.38
C MET A 68 2.75 -5.66 -12.64
N SER A 69 4.00 -5.35 -13.00
CA SER A 69 5.16 -5.95 -12.35
C SER A 69 5.28 -5.55 -10.87
N PRO A 70 5.47 -6.50 -9.94
CA PRO A 70 5.74 -6.24 -8.53
C PRO A 70 6.87 -5.23 -8.28
N THR A 71 7.92 -5.24 -9.10
CA THR A 71 9.07 -4.33 -8.94
C THR A 71 8.72 -2.89 -9.32
N VAL A 72 7.91 -2.71 -10.38
CA VAL A 72 7.41 -1.39 -10.79
C VAL A 72 6.51 -0.81 -9.72
N LEU A 73 5.60 -1.63 -9.18
CA LEU A 73 4.70 -1.22 -8.09
C LEU A 73 5.48 -0.83 -6.83
N ALA A 74 6.50 -1.61 -6.46
CA ALA A 74 7.37 -1.33 -5.33
C ALA A 74 8.10 0.02 -5.45
N ASN A 75 8.71 0.28 -6.61
CA ASN A 75 9.44 1.52 -6.88
C ASN A 75 8.55 2.77 -6.88
N HIS A 76 7.25 2.58 -7.11
CA HIS A 76 6.26 3.66 -7.15
C HIS A 76 5.27 3.64 -5.99
N ALA A 77 5.44 2.77 -4.98
CA ALA A 77 4.48 2.58 -3.90
C ALA A 77 4.10 3.89 -3.20
N GLY A 78 5.07 4.75 -2.87
CA GLY A 78 4.80 6.06 -2.27
C GLY A 78 4.03 7.04 -3.17
N ARG A 79 4.16 6.93 -4.50
CA ARG A 79 3.35 7.71 -5.46
C ARG A 79 1.94 7.14 -5.59
N LEU A 80 1.81 5.81 -5.58
CA LEU A 80 0.52 5.13 -5.61
C LEU A 80 -0.31 5.42 -4.35
N GLU A 81 0.32 5.47 -3.17
CA GLU A 81 -0.35 5.88 -1.93
C GLU A 81 -0.90 7.32 -2.04
N LYS A 82 -0.10 8.26 -2.56
CA LYS A 82 -0.54 9.64 -2.81
C LYS A 82 -1.69 9.70 -3.81
N LEU A 83 -1.60 8.95 -4.91
CA LEU A 83 -2.65 8.88 -5.92
C LEU A 83 -3.95 8.33 -5.31
N GLY A 84 -3.86 7.30 -4.48
CA GLY A 84 -5.01 6.75 -3.75
C GLY A 84 -5.71 7.81 -2.89
N ALA A 85 -4.94 8.62 -2.15
CA ALA A 85 -5.51 9.72 -1.35
C ALA A 85 -6.23 10.77 -2.22
N LEU A 86 -5.66 11.12 -3.38
CA LEU A 86 -6.28 12.04 -4.34
C LEU A 86 -7.57 11.47 -4.94
N LEU A 87 -7.60 10.18 -5.26
CA LEU A 87 -8.78 9.51 -5.79
C LEU A 87 -9.92 9.47 -4.75
N VAL A 88 -9.61 9.25 -3.48
CA VAL A 88 -10.59 9.34 -2.38
C VAL A 88 -11.15 10.75 -2.27
N GLN A 89 -10.28 11.77 -2.32
CA GLN A 89 -10.72 13.16 -2.29
C GLN A 89 -11.64 13.49 -3.48
N ARG A 90 -11.28 13.04 -4.69
CA ARG A 90 -12.10 13.21 -5.88
C ARG A 90 -13.48 12.58 -5.72
N ALA A 91 -13.56 11.32 -5.28
CA ALA A 91 -14.83 10.63 -5.08
C ALA A 91 -15.73 11.35 -4.06
N PHE A 92 -15.14 11.97 -3.04
CA PHE A 92 -15.88 12.78 -2.08
C PHE A 92 -16.41 14.08 -2.70
N LEU A 93 -15.61 14.75 -3.53
CA LEU A 93 -16.05 15.93 -4.27
C LEU A 93 -17.18 15.60 -5.25
N ASP A 94 -17.08 14.49 -5.98
CA ASP A 94 -18.13 14.04 -6.90
C ASP A 94 -19.45 13.83 -6.17
N ARG A 95 -19.44 13.17 -4.99
CA ARG A 95 -20.64 13.00 -4.15
C ARG A 95 -21.23 14.32 -3.68
N ARG A 96 -20.37 15.29 -3.31
CA ARG A 96 -20.81 16.63 -2.90
C ARG A 96 -21.46 17.38 -4.07
N ILE A 97 -20.88 17.28 -5.26
CA ILE A 97 -21.44 17.86 -6.48
C ILE A 97 -22.81 17.26 -6.75
N SER A 98 -22.95 15.92 -6.72
CA SER A 98 -24.26 15.27 -6.93
C SER A 98 -25.30 15.69 -5.88
N ALA A 99 -24.91 15.83 -4.62
CA ALA A 99 -25.81 16.29 -3.57
C ALA A 99 -26.26 17.74 -3.77
N LEU A 100 -25.34 18.63 -4.15
CA LEU A 100 -25.65 20.03 -4.47
C LEU A 100 -26.53 20.12 -5.72
N GLN A 101 -26.27 19.29 -6.74
CA GLN A 101 -27.08 19.26 -7.94
C GLN A 101 -28.53 18.95 -7.62
N LYS A 102 -28.75 17.92 -6.81
CA LYS A 102 -30.09 17.52 -6.37
C LYS A 102 -30.84 18.62 -5.63
N VAL A 103 -30.18 19.31 -4.69
CA VAL A 103 -30.82 20.33 -3.86
C VAL A 103 -31.07 21.64 -4.63
N ILE A 104 -30.18 22.01 -5.55
CA ILE A 104 -30.25 23.32 -6.21
C ILE A 104 -31.02 23.26 -7.52
N PHE A 105 -30.89 22.17 -8.28
CA PHE A 105 -31.39 22.10 -9.65
C PHE A 105 -32.49 21.06 -9.87
N ASP A 106 -32.61 20.04 -9.00
CA ASP A 106 -33.65 19.00 -9.16
C ASP A 106 -34.91 19.25 -8.30
N ASP A 107 -34.94 20.31 -7.49
CA ASP A 107 -36.12 20.75 -6.70
C ASP A 107 -37.00 21.79 -7.47
N VAL A 108 -37.03 21.73 -8.81
CA VAL A 108 -37.95 22.51 -9.69
C VAL A 108 -38.89 21.58 -10.45
#